data_AF-A0A7V5U876-F1
#
_entry.id   AF-A0A7V5U876-F1
#
_cell.length_a   1.000
_cell.length_b   1.000
_cell.length_c   1.000
_cell.angle_alpha   90.00
_cell.angle_beta   90.00
_cell.angle_gamma   90.00
#
_symmetry.space_group_name_H-M   'P 1'
#
loop_
_entity.id
_entity.type
_entity.pdbx_description
1 polymer ?
#
loop_
_entity_poly.entity_id
_entity_poly.type
_entity_poly.pdbx_seq_one_letter_code
_entity_poly.pdbx_strand_id
1 'polypeptide(L)'
;MPILEEQFAMIIADMPLEQLQQYRPPQTKQPDFGAFWKRTLDEALSQPLNEDLEPIPTYPVPEVEVFRASFDGFRAGRCVAWYLRPRDIGFDASLPALVFYHGYSG
;
A
#
# COMPACT_ATOMS: atom_id res chain seq x y z
N MET A 1 10.07 -12.87 51.45
CA MET A 1 9.81 -13.57 50.18
C MET A 1 9.89 -12.53 49.06
N PRO A 2 11.01 -12.39 48.33
CA PRO A 2 11.02 -11.51 47.17
C PRO A 2 10.35 -12.23 46.00
N ILE A 3 9.40 -11.54 45.40
CA ILE A 3 8.69 -11.96 44.19
C ILE A 3 9.73 -11.85 43.07
N LEU A 4 10.09 -12.97 42.45
CA LEU A 4 10.94 -12.98 41.26
C LEU A 4 10.12 -12.34 40.14
N GLU A 5 10.54 -11.17 39.67
CA GLU A 5 10.05 -10.58 38.42
C GLU A 5 10.43 -11.54 37.30
N GLU A 6 9.46 -12.34 36.84
CA GLU A 6 9.62 -13.10 35.60
C GLU A 6 9.76 -12.12 34.45
N GLN A 7 11.02 -11.88 34.08
CA GLN A 7 11.39 -11.18 32.87
C GLN A 7 10.96 -12.06 31.69
N PHE A 8 9.78 -11.79 31.13
CA PHE A 8 9.38 -12.36 29.84
C PHE A 8 10.32 -11.80 28.76
N ALA A 9 11.49 -12.41 28.64
CA ALA A 9 12.34 -12.24 27.47
C ALA A 9 11.55 -12.77 26.27
N MET A 10 11.09 -11.86 25.43
CA MET A 10 10.55 -12.21 24.13
C MET A 10 11.67 -12.94 23.37
N ILE A 11 11.53 -14.26 23.23
CA ILE A 11 12.48 -15.07 22.47
C ILE A 11 12.38 -14.61 21.02
N ILE A 12 13.49 -14.15 20.44
CA ILE A 12 13.57 -13.92 18.99
C ILE A 12 13.44 -15.30 18.33
N ALA A 13 12.25 -15.59 17.81
CA ALA A 13 11.91 -16.85 17.17
C ALA A 13 12.10 -16.74 15.66
N ASP A 14 13.36 -16.78 15.20
CA ASP A 14 13.72 -16.92 13.77
C ASP A 14 15.20 -17.31 13.64
N MET A 15 15.70 -17.40 12.41
CA MET A 15 17.12 -17.48 12.09
C MET A 15 17.88 -16.25 12.62
N PRO A 16 19.16 -16.40 13.04
CA PRO A 16 20.05 -15.28 13.33
C PRO A 16 20.10 -14.26 12.18
N LEU A 17 20.34 -12.98 12.49
CA LEU A 17 20.36 -11.89 11.50
C LEU A 17 21.33 -12.17 10.35
N GLU A 18 22.51 -12.70 10.64
CA GLU A 18 23.53 -13.02 9.64
C GLU A 18 23.03 -14.08 8.65
N GLN A 19 22.18 -15.00 9.12
CA GLN A 19 21.54 -16.01 8.28
C GLN A 19 20.37 -15.42 7.48
N LEU A 20 19.53 -14.57 8.10
CA LEU A 20 18.42 -13.89 7.41
C LEU A 20 18.91 -13.00 6.26
N GLN A 21 20.03 -12.30 6.43
CA GLN A 21 20.65 -11.50 5.38
C GLN A 21 21.08 -12.33 4.16
N GLN A 22 21.35 -13.62 4.37
CA GLN A 22 21.78 -14.57 3.35
C GLN A 22 20.64 -15.48 2.87
N TYR A 23 19.48 -15.44 3.52
CA TYR A 23 18.37 -16.35 3.26
C TYR A 23 17.79 -16.13 1.87
N ARG A 24 17.92 -17.15 1.00
CA ARG A 24 17.36 -17.16 -0.36
C ARG A 24 16.73 -18.52 -0.65
N PRO A 25 15.45 -18.74 -0.29
CA PRO A 25 14.79 -20.01 -0.54
C PRO A 25 14.60 -20.25 -2.05
N PRO A 26 14.49 -21.52 -2.49
CA PRO A 26 14.15 -21.83 -3.88
C PRO A 26 12.83 -21.17 -4.31
N GLN A 27 12.77 -20.67 -5.53
CA GLN A 27 11.55 -20.05 -6.07
C GLN A 27 10.46 -21.10 -6.32
N THR A 28 9.22 -20.76 -5.97
CA THR A 28 8.02 -21.60 -6.19
C THR A 28 7.21 -21.16 -7.42
N LYS A 29 7.81 -20.34 -8.29
CA LYS A 29 7.18 -19.78 -9.48
C LYS A 29 6.73 -20.90 -10.43
N GLN A 30 5.46 -20.89 -10.81
CA GLN A 30 4.91 -21.81 -11.81
C GLN A 30 5.33 -21.42 -13.24
N PRO A 31 5.35 -22.37 -14.20
CA PRO A 31 5.78 -22.09 -15.58
C PRO A 31 5.02 -20.95 -16.26
N ASP A 32 3.76 -20.74 -15.90
CA ASP A 32 2.86 -19.75 -16.51
C ASP A 32 2.81 -18.41 -15.76
N PHE A 33 3.55 -18.23 -14.67
CA PHE A 33 3.47 -17.04 -13.81
C PHE A 33 3.55 -15.71 -14.57
N GLY A 34 4.45 -15.62 -15.56
CA GLY A 34 4.58 -14.40 -16.38
C GLY A 34 3.36 -14.17 -17.27
N ALA A 35 2.84 -15.25 -17.88
CA ALA A 35 1.65 -15.19 -18.72
C ALA A 35 0.40 -14.86 -17.90
N PHE A 36 0.28 -15.39 -16.68
CA PHE A 36 -0.77 -15.04 -15.73
C PHE A 36 -0.80 -13.54 -15.47
N TRP A 37 0.31 -12.95 -15.00
CA TRP A 37 0.34 -11.51 -14.68
C TRP A 37 0.14 -10.63 -15.90
N LYS A 38 0.67 -11.01 -17.06
CA LYS A 38 0.43 -10.26 -18.29
C LYS A 38 -1.07 -10.21 -18.61
N ARG A 39 -1.76 -11.35 -18.61
CA ARG A 39 -3.20 -11.39 -18.89
C ARG A 39 -4.00 -10.60 -17.85
N THR A 40 -3.66 -10.72 -16.57
CA THR A 40 -4.35 -9.99 -15.49
C THR A 40 -4.20 -8.46 -15.65
N LEU A 41 -3.01 -7.97 -16.00
CA LEU A 41 -2.77 -6.55 -16.24
C LEU A 41 -3.44 -6.07 -17.54
N ASP A 42 -3.36 -6.84 -18.62
CA ASP A 42 -4.04 -6.51 -19.89
C ASP A 42 -5.56 -6.39 -19.68
N GLU A 43 -6.17 -7.30 -18.90
CA GLU A 43 -7.59 -7.26 -18.53
C GLU A 43 -7.90 -6.01 -17.70
N ALA A 44 -7.10 -5.69 -16.68
CA ALA A 44 -7.27 -4.49 -15.86
C ALA A 44 -7.16 -3.19 -16.65
N LEU A 45 -6.25 -3.12 -17.65
CA LEU A 45 -6.04 -1.93 -18.47
C LEU A 45 -7.10 -1.76 -19.57
N SER A 46 -7.89 -2.79 -19.86
CA SER A 46 -8.94 -2.76 -20.88
C SER A 46 -10.24 -2.09 -20.40
N GLN A 47 -10.43 -1.97 -19.10
CA GLN A 47 -11.55 -1.26 -18.49
C GLN A 47 -11.21 0.22 -18.23
N PRO A 48 -12.21 1.12 -18.20
CA PRO A 48 -11.99 2.50 -17.75
C PRO A 48 -11.62 2.55 -16.26
N LEU A 49 -10.84 3.56 -15.87
CA LEU A 49 -10.47 3.81 -14.48
C LEU A 49 -11.63 4.40 -13.65
N ASN A 50 -12.55 5.14 -14.29
CA ASN A 50 -13.70 5.78 -13.66
C ASN A 50 -13.32 6.53 -12.36
N GLU A 51 -12.22 7.28 -12.40
CA GLU A 51 -11.72 8.02 -11.27
C GLU A 51 -12.66 9.15 -10.85
N ASP A 52 -12.76 9.37 -9.55
CA ASP A 52 -13.50 10.48 -8.97
C ASP A 52 -12.76 11.03 -7.74
N LEU A 53 -12.79 12.34 -7.59
CA LEU A 53 -12.15 13.07 -6.50
C LEU A 53 -13.18 13.94 -5.79
N GLU A 54 -13.60 13.50 -4.61
CA GLU A 54 -14.51 14.26 -3.74
C GLU A 54 -13.69 15.10 -2.74
N PRO A 55 -13.71 16.46 -2.81
CA PRO A 55 -12.96 17.29 -1.88
C PRO A 55 -13.51 17.20 -0.45
N ILE A 56 -12.61 17.22 0.55
CA ILE A 56 -12.92 17.23 1.98
C ILE A 56 -12.49 18.58 2.59
N PRO A 57 -13.31 19.64 2.45
CA PRO A 57 -12.93 20.99 2.87
C PRO A 57 -12.84 21.16 4.39
N THR A 58 -13.36 20.20 5.16
CA THR A 58 -13.36 20.23 6.63
C THR A 58 -12.05 19.79 7.26
N TYR A 59 -11.05 19.37 6.46
CA TYR A 59 -9.77 18.95 6.99
C TYR A 59 -9.01 20.15 7.60
N PRO A 60 -8.52 20.05 8.85
CA PRO A 60 -8.09 21.22 9.62
C PRO A 60 -6.69 21.76 9.27
N VAL A 61 -5.97 21.13 8.34
CA VAL A 61 -4.61 21.52 7.95
C VAL A 61 -4.66 22.43 6.72
N PRO A 62 -4.25 23.71 6.81
CA PRO A 62 -4.43 24.68 5.74
C PRO A 62 -3.47 24.49 4.56
N GLU A 63 -2.32 23.86 4.74
CA GLU A 63 -1.31 23.67 3.69
C GLU A 63 -1.67 22.53 2.72
N VAL A 64 -2.68 21.73 3.03
CA VAL A 64 -3.09 20.57 2.24
C VAL A 64 -4.52 20.66 1.77
N GLU A 65 -4.76 20.06 0.62
CA GLU A 65 -6.10 19.67 0.15
C GLU A 65 -6.23 18.16 0.29
N VAL A 66 -7.38 17.73 0.78
CA VAL A 66 -7.69 16.32 1.02
C VAL A 66 -8.89 15.95 0.17
N PHE A 67 -8.80 14.81 -0.50
CA PHE A 67 -9.87 14.25 -1.32
C PHE A 67 -10.13 12.81 -0.88
N ARG A 68 -11.41 12.43 -0.88
CA ARG A 68 -11.76 11.02 -1.01
C ARG A 68 -11.65 10.68 -2.49
N ALA A 69 -10.58 9.96 -2.84
CA ALA A 69 -10.35 9.47 -4.18
C ALA A 69 -11.00 8.09 -4.34
N SER A 70 -11.57 7.83 -5.51
CA SER A 70 -12.08 6.50 -5.82
C SER A 70 -11.91 6.17 -7.30
N PHE A 71 -11.71 4.90 -7.62
CA PHE A 71 -11.48 4.42 -8.97
C PHE A 71 -11.85 2.93 -9.08
N ASP A 72 -12.04 2.45 -10.29
CA ASP A 72 -12.34 1.06 -10.57
C ASP A 72 -11.04 0.27 -10.76
N GLY A 73 -10.74 -0.62 -9.81
CA GLY A 73 -9.66 -1.59 -9.90
C GLY A 73 -10.05 -2.80 -10.74
N PHE A 74 -9.33 -3.91 -10.59
CA PHE A 74 -9.54 -5.13 -11.39
C PHE A 74 -11.01 -5.60 -11.37
N ARG A 75 -11.58 -5.85 -12.56
CA ARG A 75 -12.97 -6.30 -12.77
C ARG A 75 -14.00 -5.38 -12.12
N ALA A 76 -13.83 -4.07 -12.30
CA ALA A 76 -14.70 -3.03 -11.76
C ALA A 76 -14.87 -3.04 -10.23
N GLY A 77 -13.91 -3.61 -9.49
CA GLY A 77 -13.88 -3.51 -8.03
C GLY A 77 -13.58 -2.07 -7.59
N ARG A 78 -14.54 -1.40 -6.94
CA ARG A 78 -14.37 0.00 -6.51
C ARG A 78 -13.34 0.11 -5.39
N CYS A 79 -12.25 0.81 -5.67
CA CYS A 79 -11.22 1.19 -4.69
C CYS A 79 -11.48 2.61 -4.19
N VAL A 80 -11.12 2.86 -2.92
CA VAL A 80 -11.21 4.18 -2.28
C VAL A 80 -9.90 4.45 -1.56
N ALA A 81 -9.43 5.69 -1.62
CA ALA A 81 -8.22 6.16 -0.96
C ALA A 81 -8.37 7.60 -0.48
N TRP A 82 -7.50 7.99 0.45
CA TRP A 82 -7.26 9.39 0.73
C TRP A 82 -6.18 9.92 -0.20
N TYR A 83 -6.50 10.99 -0.94
CA TYR A 83 -5.52 11.71 -1.74
C TYR A 83 -5.25 13.07 -1.09
N LEU A 84 -3.98 13.31 -0.78
CA LEU A 84 -3.52 14.54 -0.15
C LEU A 84 -2.52 15.23 -1.07
N ARG A 85 -2.66 16.54 -1.26
CA ARG A 85 -1.75 17.36 -2.05
C ARG A 85 -1.49 18.71 -1.39
N PRO A 86 -0.36 19.38 -1.67
CA PRO A 86 -0.15 20.76 -1.26
C PRO A 86 -1.19 21.70 -1.89
N ARG A 87 -1.79 22.58 -1.09
CA ARG A 87 -2.87 23.47 -1.52
C ARG A 87 -2.44 24.52 -2.55
N ASP A 88 -1.28 25.13 -2.33
CA ASP A 88 -0.84 26.28 -3.12
C ASP A 88 -0.13 25.89 -4.43
N ILE A 89 -0.19 24.61 -4.82
CA ILE A 89 0.40 24.11 -6.06
C ILE A 89 -0.74 23.73 -7.01
N GLY A 90 -0.64 24.11 -8.30
CA GLY A 90 -1.65 23.78 -9.30
C GLY A 90 -1.71 22.29 -9.65
N PHE A 91 -2.86 21.79 -10.10
CA PHE A 91 -3.04 20.37 -10.48
C PHE A 91 -2.12 19.93 -11.62
N ASP A 92 -1.77 20.84 -12.53
CA ASP A 92 -0.88 20.56 -13.66
C ASP A 92 0.61 20.49 -13.27
N ALA A 93 0.94 20.78 -12.01
CA ALA A 93 2.32 20.71 -11.55
C ALA A 93 2.77 19.26 -11.36
N SER A 94 3.93 18.93 -11.93
CA SER A 94 4.58 17.64 -11.68
C SER A 94 5.20 17.63 -10.28
N LEU A 95 4.61 16.84 -9.38
CA LEU A 95 5.10 16.63 -8.02
C LEU A 95 5.55 15.18 -7.83
N PRO A 96 6.52 14.92 -6.94
CA PRO A 96 6.70 13.56 -6.44
C PRO A 96 5.43 13.09 -5.73
N ALA A 97 5.09 11.81 -5.89
CA ALA A 97 3.93 11.19 -5.26
C ALA A 97 4.35 10.00 -4.39
N LEU A 98 3.63 9.81 -3.29
CA LEU A 98 3.74 8.63 -2.42
C LEU A 98 2.41 7.89 -2.48
N VAL A 99 2.46 6.59 -2.81
CA VAL A 99 1.31 5.69 -2.67
C VAL A 99 1.53 4.84 -1.42
N PHE A 100 0.65 5.00 -0.43
CA PHE A 100 0.74 4.30 0.84
C PHE A 100 -0.30 3.18 0.92
N TYR A 101 0.14 1.97 1.27
CA TYR A 101 -0.73 0.82 1.51
C TYR A 101 -0.72 0.50 3.00
N HIS A 102 -1.89 0.35 3.61
CA HIS A 102 -2.02 -0.02 5.03
C HIS A 102 -1.71 -1.50 5.25
N GLY A 103 -1.48 -1.88 6.52
CA GLY A 103 -1.24 -3.26 6.91
C GLY A 103 -2.50 -4.13 6.84
N TYR A 104 -2.35 -5.43 7.06
CA TYR A 104 -3.51 -6.31 7.16
C TYR A 104 -4.44 -5.84 8.28
N SER A 105 -5.75 -5.79 8.03
CA SER A 105 -6.82 -5.27 8.91
C SER A 105 -6.88 -3.76 9.18
N GLY A 106 -5.97 -2.96 8.61
CA GLY A 106 -5.93 -1.50 8.78
C GLY A 106 -4.81 -1.06 9.70
#